data_AF-A0A2M9XTJ5-F1
#
_entry.id   AF-A0A2M9XTJ5-F1
#
_cell.length_a   1.000
_cell.length_b   1.000
_cell.length_c   1.000
_cell.angle_alpha   90.00
_cell.angle_beta   90.00
_cell.angle_gamma   90.00
#
_symmetry.space_group_name_H-M   'P 1'
#
loop_
_entity.id
_entity.type
_entity.pdbx_description
1 polymer ?
#
loop_
_entity_poly.entity_id
_entity_poly.type
_entity_poly.pdbx_seq_one_letter_code
_entity_poly.pdbx_strand_id
1 'polypeptide(L)'
;MQKQLSEKIKFPRTDIALLPNHSGIISYADVVSAIRLAVLPKDKLSKQIVFASVVGALKGFQERDLKPFHTNHKYIFAELGSEVLQTVQVSGSIENFSEEDRIKLLKDSFEYGIRKVYHLEWKLYTSREIY
;
A
#
# COMPACT_ATOMS: atom_id res chain seq x y z
N MET A 1 31.59 -20.88 -11.39
CA MET A 1 30.59 -20.72 -10.31
C MET A 1 30.16 -19.25 -10.24
N GLN A 2 28.86 -19.04 -10.03
CA GLN A 2 28.15 -17.78 -9.72
C GLN A 2 27.62 -16.89 -10.88
N LYS A 3 26.38 -17.23 -11.27
CA LYS A 3 25.18 -16.38 -11.31
C LYS A 3 25.15 -15.18 -12.25
N GLN A 4 24.76 -15.43 -13.50
CA GLN A 4 23.86 -14.53 -14.23
C GLN A 4 22.42 -14.89 -13.84
N LEU A 5 21.68 -13.98 -13.22
CA LEU A 5 20.20 -13.99 -13.15
C LEU A 5 19.75 -12.57 -12.76
N SER A 6 20.05 -11.62 -13.65
CA SER A 6 19.44 -10.29 -13.67
C SER A 6 18.30 -10.34 -14.69
N GLU A 7 17.24 -11.09 -14.39
CA GLU A 7 16.00 -11.02 -15.18
C GLU A 7 15.09 -9.96 -14.56
N LYS A 8 15.27 -8.73 -15.05
CA LYS A 8 14.29 -7.65 -14.88
C LYS A 8 12.98 -8.11 -15.53
N ILE A 9 12.00 -8.47 -14.71
CA ILE A 9 10.62 -8.67 -15.16
C ILE A 9 10.15 -7.35 -15.78
N LYS A 10 10.10 -7.29 -17.11
CA LYS A 10 9.61 -6.13 -17.87
C LYS A 10 8.09 -6.21 -17.88
N PHE A 11 7.43 -5.43 -17.02
CA PHE A 11 6.01 -5.13 -17.19
C PHE A 11 5.85 -4.23 -18.43
N PRO A 12 4.93 -4.55 -19.37
CA PRO A 12 4.66 -3.72 -20.53
C PRO A 12 4.11 -2.35 -20.08
N ARG A 13 4.67 -1.27 -20.63
CA ARG A 13 4.29 0.13 -20.33
C ARG A 13 2.87 0.50 -20.78
N THR A 14 2.19 -0.39 -21.49
CA THR A 14 0.98 -0.09 -22.25
C THR A 14 -0.27 0.06 -21.38
N ASP A 15 -0.26 -0.46 -20.14
CA ASP A 15 -1.41 -0.38 -19.23
C ASP A 15 -1.51 0.94 -18.46
N ILE A 16 -0.47 1.78 -18.55
CA ILE A 16 -0.36 3.05 -17.80
C ILE A 16 -1.17 4.17 -18.48
N ALA A 17 -1.49 4.01 -19.78
CA ALA A 17 -2.23 5.01 -20.56
C ALA A 17 -3.74 5.06 -20.24
N LEU A 18 -4.26 4.12 -19.45
CA LEU A 18 -5.67 4.09 -19.01
C LEU A 18 -5.92 4.92 -17.73
N LEU A 19 -4.89 5.54 -17.16
CA LEU A 19 -5.01 6.35 -15.94
C LEU A 19 -5.16 7.84 -16.28
N PRO A 20 -6.20 8.53 -15.77
CA PRO A 20 -6.51 9.91 -16.13
C PRO A 20 -5.40 10.90 -15.71
N ASN A 21 -5.05 11.80 -16.63
CA ASN A 21 -3.84 12.65 -16.61
C ASN A 21 -3.84 13.86 -15.64
N HIS A 22 -4.69 13.91 -14.61
CA HIS A 22 -4.75 15.06 -13.68
C HIS A 22 -4.75 14.72 -12.18
N SER A 23 -4.23 13.56 -11.79
CA SER A 23 -3.98 13.26 -10.37
C SER A 23 -2.52 12.91 -10.19
N GLY A 24 -1.82 13.50 -9.21
CA GLY A 24 -0.42 13.17 -8.94
C GLY A 24 -0.26 11.66 -8.88
N ILE A 25 0.47 11.11 -9.84
CA ILE A 25 0.63 9.68 -10.02
C ILE A 25 1.58 9.24 -8.90
N ILE A 26 1.13 8.31 -8.06
CA ILE A 26 1.99 7.70 -7.03
C ILE A 26 3.19 7.10 -7.77
N SER A 27 4.40 7.58 -7.43
CA SER A 27 5.62 7.13 -8.10
C SER A 27 5.83 5.65 -7.86
N TYR A 28 6.18 4.90 -8.91
CA TYR A 28 6.55 3.49 -8.79
C TYR A 28 7.71 3.29 -7.81
N ALA A 29 8.65 4.23 -7.75
CA ALA A 29 9.76 4.17 -6.80
C ALA A 29 9.28 4.29 -5.34
N ASP A 30 8.25 5.10 -5.10
CA ASP A 30 7.66 5.27 -3.77
C ASP A 30 6.90 4.01 -3.36
N VAL A 31 6.15 3.40 -4.29
CA VAL A 31 5.49 2.10 -4.07
C VAL A 31 6.51 1.04 -3.68
N VAL A 32 7.61 0.90 -4.42
CA VAL A 32 8.67 -0.07 -4.10
C VAL A 32 9.31 0.21 -2.74
N SER A 33 9.56 1.48 -2.43
CA SER A 33 10.18 1.88 -1.16
C SER A 33 9.26 1.61 0.03
N ALA A 34 7.97 1.91 -0.11
CA ALA A 34 6.96 1.65 0.91
C ALA A 34 6.75 0.15 1.14
N ILE A 35 6.70 -0.65 0.07
CA ILE A 35 6.59 -2.12 0.17
C ILE A 35 7.78 -2.72 0.89
N ARG A 36 9.00 -2.20 0.68
CA ARG A 36 10.21 -2.68 1.39
C ARG A 36 10.15 -2.41 2.90
N LEU A 37 9.37 -1.43 3.32
CA LEU A 37 9.14 -1.12 4.73
C LEU A 37 7.98 -1.91 5.33
N ALA A 38 7.11 -2.50 4.49
CA ALA A 38 6.00 -3.32 4.91
C ALA A 38 6.43 -4.77 5.16
N VAL A 39 5.84 -5.39 6.18
CA VAL A 39 5.96 -6.83 6.40
C VAL A 39 5.09 -7.55 5.38
N LEU A 40 5.72 -8.28 4.46
CA LEU A 40 5.00 -9.01 3.41
C LEU A 40 4.64 -10.44 3.85
N PRO A 41 3.36 -10.83 3.78
CA PRO A 41 2.94 -12.20 4.02
C PRO A 41 3.41 -13.13 2.90
N LYS A 42 3.37 -14.45 3.12
CA LYS A 42 3.77 -15.44 2.10
C LYS A 42 2.69 -15.66 1.05
N ASP A 43 1.43 -15.62 1.46
CA ASP A 43 0.26 -15.85 0.62
C ASP A 43 0.06 -14.78 -0.47
N LYS A 44 -0.45 -15.19 -1.64
CA LYS A 44 -0.67 -14.32 -2.79
C LYS A 44 -1.76 -13.28 -2.53
N LEU A 45 -2.91 -13.69 -1.97
CA LEU A 45 -4.02 -12.76 -1.71
C LEU A 45 -3.65 -11.79 -0.59
N SER A 46 -3.06 -12.29 0.50
CA SER A 46 -2.57 -11.45 1.59
C SER A 46 -1.53 -10.43 1.11
N LYS A 47 -0.64 -10.79 0.18
CA LYS A 47 0.26 -9.82 -0.46
C LYS A 47 -0.54 -8.76 -1.20
N GLN A 48 -1.53 -9.13 -2.01
CA GLN A 48 -2.34 -8.17 -2.74
C GLN A 48 -3.08 -7.19 -1.81
N ILE A 49 -3.60 -7.69 -0.68
CA ILE A 49 -4.23 -6.89 0.38
C ILE A 49 -3.23 -5.86 0.95
N VAL A 50 -2.04 -6.32 1.36
CA VAL A 50 -1.00 -5.42 1.90
C VAL A 50 -0.59 -4.39 0.85
N PHE A 51 -0.38 -4.80 -0.39
CA PHE A 51 -0.07 -3.90 -1.49
C PHE A 51 -1.15 -2.84 -1.70
N ALA A 52 -2.43 -3.24 -1.75
CA ALA A 52 -3.55 -2.31 -1.89
C ALA A 52 -3.55 -1.26 -0.76
N SER A 53 -3.31 -1.70 0.48
CA SER A 53 -3.23 -0.78 1.63
C SER A 53 -2.04 0.17 1.57
N VAL A 54 -0.88 -0.29 1.10
CA VAL A 54 0.31 0.56 0.90
C VAL A 54 0.05 1.62 -0.16
N VAL A 55 -0.57 1.24 -1.28
CA VAL A 55 -0.95 2.20 -2.33
C VAL A 55 -1.98 3.21 -1.81
N GLY A 56 -2.95 2.76 -1.03
CA GLY A 56 -3.90 3.62 -0.33
C GLY A 56 -3.23 4.60 0.62
N ALA A 57 -2.25 4.16 1.39
CA ALA A 57 -1.51 5.05 2.28
C ALA A 57 -0.71 6.09 1.50
N LEU A 58 -0.02 5.72 0.42
CA LEU A 58 0.66 6.67 -0.45
C LEU A 58 -0.30 7.70 -1.05
N LYS A 59 -1.52 7.28 -1.41
CA LYS A 59 -2.58 8.19 -1.83
C LYS A 59 -2.97 9.16 -0.71
N GLY A 60 -3.17 8.65 0.50
CA GLY A 60 -3.47 9.48 1.67
C GLY A 60 -2.37 10.50 1.99
N PHE A 61 -1.10 10.12 1.87
CA PHE A 61 0.03 11.03 2.04
C PHE A 61 -0.01 12.17 1.03
N GLN A 62 -0.29 11.83 -0.23
CA GLN A 62 -0.43 12.82 -1.30
C GLN A 62 -1.62 13.76 -1.07
N GLU A 63 -2.77 13.24 -0.63
CA GLU A 63 -3.97 14.05 -0.35
C GLU A 63 -3.80 15.01 0.83
N ARG A 64 -2.95 14.63 1.80
CA ARG A 64 -2.65 15.44 2.99
C ARG A 64 -1.37 16.26 2.88
N ASP A 65 -0.72 16.25 1.72
CA ASP A 65 0.57 16.92 1.48
C ASP A 65 1.66 16.54 2.50
N LEU A 66 1.64 15.28 2.95
CA LEU A 66 2.58 14.73 3.92
C LEU A 66 3.66 13.91 3.21
N LYS A 67 4.91 14.00 3.69
CA LYS A 67 6.05 13.24 3.13
C LYS A 67 6.00 11.77 3.59
N PRO A 68 5.79 10.76 2.72
CA PRO A 68 5.59 9.37 3.14
C PRO A 68 6.79 8.77 3.90
N PHE A 69 8.01 9.19 3.52
CA PHE A 69 9.27 8.64 4.05
C PHE A 69 9.91 9.50 5.13
N HIS A 70 9.19 10.50 5.65
CA HIS A 70 9.65 11.23 6.82
C HIS A 70 9.86 10.28 8.00
N THR A 71 10.82 10.57 8.87
CA THR A 71 11.17 9.70 10.00
C THR A 71 9.97 9.38 10.89
N ASN A 72 9.07 10.35 11.06
CA ASN A 72 7.86 10.22 11.89
C ASN A 72 6.68 9.58 11.14
N HIS A 73 6.78 9.31 9.83
CA HIS A 73 5.65 8.82 9.03
C HIS A 73 5.88 7.39 8.53
N LYS A 74 7.13 7.04 8.22
CA LYS A 74 7.51 5.78 7.57
C LYS A 74 7.12 4.53 8.36
N TYR A 75 6.87 4.65 9.67
CA TYR A 75 6.47 3.53 10.52
C TYR A 75 5.11 2.94 10.10
N ILE A 76 4.24 3.76 9.48
CA ILE A 76 2.92 3.31 9.00
C ILE A 76 3.03 2.11 8.07
N PHE A 77 4.05 2.07 7.20
CA PHE A 77 4.18 0.96 6.25
C PHE A 77 4.45 -0.37 6.95
N ALA A 78 5.21 -0.36 8.06
CA ALA A 78 5.43 -1.55 8.87
C ALA A 78 4.13 -2.00 9.55
N GLU A 79 3.37 -1.06 10.14
CA GLU A 79 2.08 -1.32 10.78
C GLU A 79 1.04 -1.89 9.80
N LEU A 80 0.93 -1.30 8.60
CA LEU A 80 0.00 -1.74 7.56
C LEU A 80 0.21 -3.21 7.18
N GLY A 81 1.46 -3.69 7.13
CA GLY A 81 1.77 -5.08 6.77
C GLY A 81 1.10 -6.11 7.69
N SER A 82 0.92 -5.78 8.97
CA SER A 82 0.28 -6.66 9.96
C SER A 82 -1.19 -6.32 10.23
N GLU A 83 -1.54 -5.04 10.32
CA GLU A 83 -2.85 -4.62 10.81
C GLU A 83 -3.96 -4.82 9.76
N VAL A 84 -3.65 -4.62 8.48
CA VAL A 84 -4.66 -4.76 7.42
C VAL A 84 -5.20 -6.18 7.35
N LEU A 85 -4.36 -7.20 7.57
CA LEU A 85 -4.74 -8.60 7.52
C LEU A 85 -5.58 -9.04 8.72
N GLN A 86 -5.46 -8.34 9.85
CA GLN A 86 -6.31 -8.56 11.03
C GLN A 86 -7.66 -7.86 10.90
N THR A 87 -7.65 -6.67 10.29
CA THR A 87 -8.84 -5.82 10.16
C THR A 87 -9.77 -6.31 9.05
N VAL A 88 -9.18 -6.62 7.90
CA VAL A 88 -9.88 -7.18 6.76
C VAL A 88 -9.97 -8.69 7.03
N GLN A 89 -11.05 -9.14 7.66
CA GLN A 89 -11.25 -10.54 8.04
C GLN A 89 -11.06 -11.46 6.83
N VAL A 90 -9.85 -12.00 6.65
CA VAL A 90 -9.57 -13.06 5.67
C VAL A 90 -10.06 -14.39 6.27
N SER A 91 -11.35 -14.46 6.57
CA SER A 91 -12.00 -15.64 7.12
C SER A 91 -12.44 -16.53 5.96
N GLY A 92 -11.50 -17.30 5.42
CA GLY A 92 -11.79 -18.29 4.38
C GLY A 92 -10.55 -18.81 3.69
N SER A 93 -10.58 -20.07 3.26
CA SER A 93 -9.64 -20.60 2.28
C SER A 93 -9.73 -19.75 1.01
N ILE A 94 -8.58 -19.22 0.57
CA ILE A 94 -8.42 -18.33 -0.60
C ILE A 94 -9.10 -18.87 -1.88
N GLU A 95 -9.32 -20.18 -1.94
CA GLU A 95 -9.94 -20.91 -3.04
C GLU A 95 -11.45 -20.67 -3.19
N ASN A 96 -12.13 -20.08 -2.21
CA ASN A 96 -13.60 -19.87 -2.23
C ASN A 96 -14.05 -18.41 -2.40
N PHE A 97 -13.12 -17.47 -2.61
CA PHE A 97 -13.50 -16.07 -2.81
C PHE A 97 -14.03 -15.85 -4.23
N SER A 98 -15.24 -15.30 -4.35
CA SER A 98 -15.72 -14.79 -5.64
C SER A 98 -14.86 -13.61 -6.09
N GLU A 99 -14.76 -13.36 -7.40
CA GLU A 99 -14.00 -12.21 -7.91
C GLU A 99 -14.54 -10.87 -7.37
N GLU A 100 -15.85 -10.76 -7.14
CA GLU A 100 -16.47 -9.58 -6.54
C GLU A 100 -16.01 -9.36 -5.10
N ASP A 101 -15.96 -10.43 -4.30
CA ASP A 101 -15.47 -10.37 -2.93
C ASP A 101 -13.98 -9.98 -2.88
N ARG A 102 -13.18 -10.48 -3.82
CA ARG A 102 -11.76 -10.11 -3.94
C ARG A 102 -11.60 -8.63 -4.27
N ILE A 103 -12.37 -8.12 -5.23
CA ILE A 103 -12.34 -6.70 -5.60
C ILE A 103 -12.75 -5.84 -4.40
N LYS A 104 -13.81 -6.22 -3.69
CA LYS A 104 -14.26 -5.53 -2.49
C LYS A 104 -13.17 -5.53 -1.41
N LEU A 105 -12.55 -6.67 -1.16
CA LEU A 105 -11.45 -6.83 -0.21
C LEU A 105 -10.29 -5.87 -0.50
N LEU A 106 -9.88 -5.78 -1.77
CA LEU A 106 -8.78 -4.92 -2.19
C LEU A 106 -9.15 -3.44 -2.09
N LYS A 107 -10.40 -3.06 -2.38
CA LYS A 107 -10.90 -1.70 -2.18
C LYS A 107 -10.91 -1.33 -0.70
N ASP A 108 -11.44 -2.19 0.15
CA ASP A 108 -11.49 -1.96 1.61
C ASP A 108 -10.07 -1.80 2.18
N SER A 109 -9.13 -2.61 1.68
CA SER A 109 -7.71 -2.54 2.06
C SER A 109 -7.06 -1.24 1.61
N PHE A 110 -7.37 -0.78 0.40
CA PHE A 110 -6.90 0.50 -0.13
C PHE A 110 -7.44 1.67 0.72
N GLU A 111 -8.75 1.70 1.00
CA GLU A 111 -9.35 2.73 1.85
C GLU A 111 -8.81 2.70 3.29
N TYR A 112 -8.50 1.51 3.82
CA TYR A 112 -7.86 1.37 5.11
C TYR A 112 -6.49 2.07 5.14
N GLY A 113 -5.70 1.92 4.08
CA GLY A 113 -4.43 2.63 3.90
C GLY A 113 -4.59 4.15 3.97
N ILE A 114 -5.57 4.71 3.26
CA ILE A 114 -5.88 6.15 3.30
C ILE A 114 -6.23 6.58 4.73
N ARG A 115 -7.18 5.87 5.36
CA ARG A 115 -7.65 6.17 6.72
C ARG A 115 -6.52 6.15 7.76
N LYS A 116 -5.56 5.23 7.62
CA LYS A 116 -4.38 5.15 8.49
C LYS A 116 -3.53 6.43 8.43
N VAL A 117 -3.35 7.01 7.24
CA VAL A 117 -2.61 8.27 7.08
C VAL A 117 -3.38 9.46 7.64
N TYR A 118 -4.70 9.50 7.47
CA TYR A 118 -5.51 10.55 8.08
C TYR A 118 -5.44 10.50 9.62
N HIS A 119 -5.40 9.29 10.18
CA HIS A 119 -5.21 9.12 11.62
C HIS A 119 -3.83 9.60 12.09
N LEU A 120 -2.77 9.35 11.31
CA LEU A 120 -1.43 9.91 11.57
C LEU A 120 -1.44 11.43 11.57
N GLU A 121 -2.00 12.06 10.54
CA GLU A 121 -2.11 13.52 10.43
C GLU A 121 -2.76 14.11 11.69
N TRP A 122 -3.89 13.52 12.10
CA TRP A 122 -4.59 13.93 13.31
C TRP A 122 -3.73 13.76 14.58
N LYS A 123 -2.96 12.67 14.67
CA LYS A 123 -2.03 12.44 15.79
C LYS A 123 -0.88 13.45 15.81
N LEU A 124 -0.34 13.83 14.66
CA LEU A 124 0.70 14.85 14.54
C LEU A 124 0.17 16.24 14.94
N TYR A 125 -1.06 16.55 14.53
CA TYR A 125 -1.73 17.80 14.90
C TYR A 125 -1.94 17.92 16.41
N THR A 126 -2.43 16.85 17.03
CA THR A 126 -2.71 16.82 18.48
C THR A 126 -1.45 16.80 19.35
N SER A 127 -0.34 16.25 18.85
CA SER A 127 0.96 16.23 19.54
C SER A 127 1.80 17.50 19.37
N ARG A 128 1.36 18.46 18.53
CA ARG A 128 2.13 19.66 18.12
C ARG A 128 3.45 19.34 17.37
N GLU A 129 3.60 18.13 16.85
CA GLU A 129 4.80 17.68 16.11
C GLU A 129 4.75 17.97 14.60
N ILE A 130 3.91 18.93 14.17
CA ILE A 130 3.78 19.29 12.74
C ILE A 130 5.00 20.10 12.21
N TYR A 131 5.96 20.48 13.06
CA TYR A 131 7.12 21.29 12.69
C TYR A 131 8.45 20.53 12.80
#